data_AF-A0A820AVN2-F1
#
_entry.id   AF-A0A820AVN2-F1
#
_cell.length_a   1.000
_cell.length_b   1.000
_cell.length_c   1.000
_cell.angle_alpha   90.00
_cell.angle_beta   90.00
_cell.angle_gamma   90.00
#
_symmetry.space_group_name_H-M   'P 1'
#
loop_
_entity.id
_entity.type
_entity.pdbx_description
1 polymer ?
#
loop_
_entity_poly.entity_id
_entity_poly.type
_entity_poly.pdbx_seq_one_letter_code
_entity_poly.pdbx_strand_id
1 'polypeptide(L)'
;MNKRVRYTKDHEMPKDVTILYDRFMNKQFGLFRNFGLAFFDNFIEQLNELIHEKITKKHEGSHRVAAQIVAGMICGSKNWTLEMLNELWEKLTPFLTEVCNNLNSEVLSHWNACVFYMIINKDPRRMFRVIHFLCTLINAKSTSNTFNESARWCLIQNLDKFHWRIPSVWCEVYKHIAELLDHSSLSVRTRIA
;
A
#
# COMPACT_ATOMS: atom_id res chain seq x y z
N MET A 1 9.37 6.47 -28.20
CA MET A 1 9.51 5.40 -27.19
C MET A 1 8.21 5.31 -26.39
N ASN A 2 7.48 4.19 -26.51
CA ASN A 2 6.17 4.01 -25.88
C ASN A 2 6.31 4.15 -24.36
N LYS A 3 5.38 4.83 -23.67
CA LYS A 3 5.45 5.05 -22.20
C LYS A 3 5.68 3.73 -21.45
N ARG A 4 5.14 2.62 -21.97
CA ARG A 4 5.34 1.23 -21.50
C ARG A 4 6.81 0.79 -21.41
N VAL A 5 7.66 1.20 -22.35
CA VAL A 5 9.06 0.72 -22.47
C VAL A 5 10.00 1.45 -21.52
N ARG A 6 9.62 2.64 -21.02
CA ARG A 6 10.38 3.34 -19.97
C ARG A 6 10.15 2.71 -18.60
N TYR A 7 8.88 2.49 -18.24
CA TYR A 7 8.53 2.06 -16.88
C TYR A 7 9.01 0.65 -16.50
N THR A 8 9.18 -0.26 -17.46
CA THR A 8 9.70 -1.62 -17.19
C THR A 8 11.22 -1.71 -17.19
N LYS A 9 11.92 -0.71 -17.74
CA LYS A 9 13.39 -0.70 -17.83
C LYS A 9 14.05 0.03 -16.67
N ASP A 10 13.41 1.06 -16.13
CA ASP A 10 14.04 1.96 -15.16
C ASP A 10 13.94 1.47 -13.70
N HIS A 11 13.06 0.51 -13.41
CA HIS A 11 12.88 -0.07 -12.08
C HIS A 11 12.90 -1.60 -12.21
N GLU A 12 13.86 -2.25 -11.58
CA GLU A 12 13.93 -3.72 -11.45
C GLU A 12 12.71 -4.24 -10.66
N MET A 13 11.55 -4.30 -11.32
CA MET A 13 10.35 -4.91 -10.76
C MET A 13 10.53 -6.43 -10.74
N PRO A 14 10.23 -7.11 -9.62
CA PRO A 14 10.21 -8.57 -9.59
C PRO A 14 9.30 -9.12 -10.70
N LYS A 15 9.76 -10.15 -11.44
CA LYS A 15 9.09 -10.65 -12.65
C LYS A 15 7.61 -11.01 -12.44
N ASP A 16 7.28 -11.53 -11.26
CA ASP A 16 5.90 -11.91 -10.87
C ASP A 16 4.98 -10.69 -10.72
N VAL A 17 5.56 -9.58 -10.30
CA VAL A 17 4.89 -8.28 -10.12
C VAL A 17 4.62 -7.64 -11.49
N THR A 18 5.55 -7.80 -12.45
CA THR A 18 5.44 -7.27 -13.82
C THR A 18 4.34 -7.94 -14.67
N ILE A 19 4.10 -9.24 -14.52
CA ILE A 19 3.04 -9.95 -15.27
C ILE A 19 1.64 -9.51 -14.80
N LEU A 20 1.49 -9.21 -13.51
CA LEU A 20 0.24 -8.73 -12.91
C LEU A 20 -0.09 -7.28 -13.33
N TYR A 21 0.94 -6.46 -13.56
CA TYR A 21 0.84 -5.06 -13.97
C TYR A 21 0.08 -4.85 -15.29
N ASP A 22 0.35 -5.66 -16.32
CA ASP A 22 0.02 -5.26 -17.69
C ASP A 22 -1.45 -5.54 -18.09
N ARG A 23 -2.08 -6.58 -17.51
CA ARG A 23 -3.48 -6.96 -17.86
C ARG A 23 -4.53 -6.57 -16.83
N PHE A 24 -4.24 -6.67 -15.54
CA PHE A 24 -5.27 -6.57 -14.50
C PHE A 24 -5.37 -5.16 -13.92
N MET A 25 -4.23 -4.55 -13.56
CA MET A 25 -4.21 -3.18 -13.02
C MET A 25 -4.74 -2.16 -14.02
N ASN A 26 -4.35 -2.23 -15.31
CA ASN A 26 -4.91 -1.35 -16.36
C ASN A 26 -6.45 -1.44 -16.46
N LYS A 27 -7.04 -2.61 -16.18
CA LYS A 27 -8.50 -2.82 -16.21
C LYS A 27 -9.17 -2.31 -14.93
N GLN A 28 -8.63 -2.60 -13.75
CA GLN A 28 -9.17 -2.11 -12.47
C GLN A 28 -9.04 -0.59 -12.32
N PHE A 29 -7.92 0.00 -12.78
CA PHE A 29 -7.79 1.45 -12.91
C PHE A 29 -8.87 2.04 -13.80
N GLY A 30 -9.25 1.34 -14.88
CA GLY A 30 -10.32 1.77 -15.78
C GLY A 30 -11.68 1.84 -15.09
N LEU A 31 -11.98 0.87 -14.22
CA LEU A 31 -13.28 0.79 -13.55
C LEU A 31 -13.52 2.00 -12.63
N PHE A 32 -12.64 2.24 -11.67
CA PHE A 32 -12.79 3.37 -10.74
C PHE A 32 -12.57 4.72 -11.42
N ARG A 33 -11.73 4.79 -12.46
CA ARG A 33 -11.57 6.03 -13.24
C ARG A 33 -12.83 6.42 -14.02
N ASN A 34 -13.57 5.45 -14.56
CA ASN A 34 -14.71 5.70 -15.43
C ASN A 34 -16.04 5.76 -14.65
N PHE A 35 -16.21 4.93 -13.62
CA PHE A 35 -17.47 4.78 -12.90
C PHE A 35 -17.48 5.43 -11.51
N GLY A 36 -16.34 5.99 -11.07
CA GLY A 36 -16.25 6.68 -9.79
C GLY A 36 -16.62 5.77 -8.62
N LEU A 37 -17.56 6.22 -7.80
CA LEU A 37 -18.03 5.54 -6.60
C LEU A 37 -19.19 4.55 -6.85
N ALA A 38 -19.68 4.41 -8.09
CA ALA A 38 -20.90 3.64 -8.36
C ALA A 38 -20.88 2.19 -7.85
N PHE A 39 -19.71 1.57 -7.79
CA PHE A 39 -19.52 0.20 -7.30
C PHE A 39 -18.74 0.14 -5.98
N PHE A 40 -18.41 1.29 -5.39
CA PHE A 40 -17.46 1.37 -4.29
C PHE A 40 -17.92 0.57 -3.06
N ASP A 41 -19.19 0.74 -2.66
CA ASP A 41 -19.76 0.05 -1.50
C ASP A 41 -19.72 -1.48 -1.67
N ASN A 42 -20.15 -1.98 -2.83
CA ASN A 42 -20.11 -3.41 -3.15
C ASN A 42 -18.69 -3.96 -3.08
N PHE A 43 -17.69 -3.20 -3.56
CA PHE A 43 -16.30 -3.64 -3.46
C PHE A 43 -15.78 -3.61 -2.02
N ILE A 44 -16.18 -2.63 -1.20
CA ILE A 44 -15.77 -2.58 0.22
C ILE A 44 -16.33 -3.79 0.98
N GLU A 45 -17.59 -4.15 0.75
CA GLU A 45 -18.18 -5.36 1.33
C GLU A 45 -17.41 -6.62 0.93
N GLN A 46 -17.15 -6.80 -0.37
CA GLN A 46 -16.37 -7.93 -0.88
C GLN A 46 -14.94 -7.96 -0.36
N LEU A 47 -14.31 -6.80 -0.19
CA LEU A 47 -12.96 -6.69 0.36
C LEU A 47 -12.91 -7.19 1.81
N ASN A 48 -13.90 -6.82 2.62
CA ASN A 48 -14.02 -7.33 4.00
C ASN A 48 -14.20 -8.85 4.01
N GLU A 49 -15.06 -9.40 3.14
CA GLU A 49 -15.25 -10.85 3.02
C GLU A 49 -13.95 -11.58 2.63
N LEU A 50 -13.18 -11.04 1.68
CA LEU A 50 -11.92 -11.65 1.21
C LEU A 50 -10.84 -11.71 2.30
N ILE A 51 -10.75 -10.70 3.16
CA ILE A 51 -9.76 -10.67 4.25
C ILE A 51 -10.16 -11.58 5.40
N HIS A 52 -11.47 -11.72 5.65
CA HIS A 52 -11.97 -12.64 6.68
C HIS A 52 -12.10 -14.08 6.19
N GLU A 53 -11.67 -14.40 4.96
CA GLU A 53 -11.75 -15.75 4.41
C GLU A 53 -10.84 -16.71 5.20
N LYS A 54 -11.44 -17.49 6.11
CA LYS A 54 -10.72 -18.44 6.98
C LYS A 54 -10.22 -19.69 6.26
N ILE A 55 -10.49 -19.84 4.96
CA ILE A 55 -10.07 -21.01 4.18
C ILE A 55 -8.57 -20.89 3.89
N THR A 56 -7.75 -21.57 4.67
CA THR A 56 -6.27 -21.48 4.66
C THR A 56 -5.67 -21.68 3.26
N LYS A 57 -6.24 -22.56 2.42
CA LYS A 57 -5.75 -22.80 1.05
C LYS A 57 -5.96 -21.63 0.07
N LYS A 58 -6.88 -20.70 0.37
CA LYS A 58 -7.21 -19.57 -0.51
C LYS A 58 -6.81 -18.22 0.09
N HIS A 59 -6.56 -18.16 1.40
CA HIS A 59 -6.23 -16.96 2.15
C HIS A 59 -5.19 -16.05 1.47
N GLU A 60 -4.05 -16.61 1.04
CA GLU A 60 -3.02 -15.83 0.31
C GLU A 60 -3.54 -15.24 -1.01
N GLY A 61 -4.31 -16.03 -1.77
CA GLY A 61 -4.92 -15.61 -3.03
C GLY A 61 -5.96 -14.51 -2.83
N SER A 62 -6.75 -14.59 -1.76
CA SER A 62 -7.79 -13.61 -1.41
C SER A 62 -7.17 -12.28 -1.02
N HIS A 63 -6.11 -12.28 -0.20
CA HIS A 63 -5.32 -11.08 0.08
C HIS A 63 -4.67 -10.48 -1.16
N ARG A 64 -4.15 -11.33 -2.07
CA ARG A 64 -3.58 -10.85 -3.33
C ARG A 64 -4.61 -10.12 -4.19
N VAL A 65 -5.83 -10.67 -4.31
CA VAL A 65 -6.92 -10.03 -5.07
C VAL A 65 -7.37 -8.75 -4.37
N ALA A 66 -7.57 -8.78 -3.06
CA ALA A 66 -7.94 -7.60 -2.27
C ALA A 66 -6.93 -6.47 -2.44
N ALA A 67 -5.64 -6.78 -2.31
CA ALA A 67 -4.55 -5.83 -2.50
C ALA A 67 -4.56 -5.22 -3.92
N GLN A 68 -4.85 -6.00 -4.97
CA GLN A 68 -4.97 -5.46 -6.33
C GLN A 68 -6.15 -4.49 -6.48
N ILE A 69 -7.34 -4.87 -5.98
CA ILE A 69 -8.53 -4.03 -6.03
C ILE A 69 -8.28 -2.69 -5.34
N VAL A 70 -7.67 -2.71 -4.16
CA VAL A 70 -7.33 -1.50 -3.38
C VAL A 70 -6.36 -0.59 -4.14
N ALA A 71 -5.29 -1.15 -4.72
CA ALA A 71 -4.38 -0.37 -5.55
C ALA A 71 -5.10 0.24 -6.76
N GLY A 72 -6.02 -0.53 -7.37
CA GLY A 72 -6.91 -0.10 -8.45
C GLY A 72 -7.79 1.09 -8.07
N MET A 73 -8.44 1.04 -6.91
CA MET A 73 -9.27 2.12 -6.35
C MET A 73 -8.46 3.40 -6.17
N ILE A 74 -7.36 3.33 -5.41
CA ILE A 74 -6.56 4.50 -5.06
C ILE A 74 -5.97 5.14 -6.32
N CYS A 75 -5.39 4.36 -7.22
CA CYS A 75 -4.83 4.92 -8.46
C CYS A 75 -5.90 5.40 -9.45
N GLY A 76 -7.08 4.76 -9.46
CA GLY A 76 -8.23 5.17 -10.27
C GLY A 76 -8.82 6.51 -9.81
N SER A 77 -8.69 6.82 -8.52
CA SER A 77 -9.19 8.05 -7.89
C SER A 77 -8.39 9.33 -8.22
N LYS A 78 -7.36 9.26 -9.07
CA LYS A 78 -6.45 10.39 -9.39
C LYS A 78 -7.16 11.68 -9.83
N ASN A 79 -8.32 11.57 -10.48
CA ASN A 79 -9.08 12.69 -11.03
C ASN A 79 -10.43 12.88 -10.34
N TRP A 80 -10.66 12.24 -9.19
CA TRP A 80 -11.91 12.38 -8.43
C TRP A 80 -11.98 13.73 -7.72
N THR A 81 -13.20 14.16 -7.38
CA THR A 81 -13.42 15.35 -6.56
C THR A 81 -12.95 15.11 -5.13
N LEU A 82 -12.76 16.18 -4.37
CA LEU A 82 -12.34 16.08 -2.97
C LEU A 82 -13.37 15.31 -2.12
N GLU A 83 -14.67 15.50 -2.39
CA GLU A 83 -15.77 14.80 -1.73
C GLU A 83 -15.67 13.29 -1.94
N MET A 84 -15.50 12.85 -3.19
CA MET A 84 -15.33 11.43 -3.52
C MET A 84 -14.07 10.84 -2.88
N LEU A 85 -12.99 11.62 -2.81
CA LEU A 85 -11.76 11.20 -2.12
C LEU A 85 -11.96 11.11 -0.62
N ASN A 86 -12.74 11.99 0.00
CA ASN A 86 -13.05 11.88 1.43
C ASN A 86 -13.83 10.58 1.69
N GLU A 87 -14.89 10.32 0.93
CA GLU A 87 -15.68 9.10 1.07
C GLU A 87 -14.84 7.83 0.87
N LEU A 88 -13.98 7.82 -0.16
CA LEU A 88 -13.04 6.72 -0.41
C LEU A 88 -12.19 6.42 0.83
N TRP A 89 -11.55 7.46 1.39
CA TRP A 89 -10.60 7.28 2.48
C TRP A 89 -11.28 7.06 3.84
N GLU A 90 -12.48 7.58 4.06
CA GLU A 90 -13.29 7.28 5.26
C GLU A 90 -13.58 5.79 5.38
N LYS A 91 -13.96 5.13 4.28
CA LYS A 91 -14.25 3.68 4.27
C LYS A 91 -12.98 2.83 4.16
N LEU A 92 -11.96 3.29 3.42
CA LEU A 92 -10.76 2.50 3.15
C LEU A 92 -9.73 2.53 4.29
N THR A 93 -9.64 3.61 5.07
CA THR A 93 -8.70 3.73 6.20
C THR A 93 -8.90 2.65 7.26
N PRO A 94 -10.12 2.37 7.79
CA PRO A 94 -10.30 1.31 8.79
C PRO A 94 -9.93 -0.07 8.24
N PHE A 95 -10.32 -0.36 7.00
CA PHE A 95 -9.96 -1.59 6.30
C PHE A 95 -8.43 -1.78 6.19
N LEU A 96 -7.71 -0.75 5.71
CA LEU A 96 -6.25 -0.81 5.60
C LEU A 96 -5.56 -0.91 6.95
N THR A 97 -6.13 -0.30 7.99
CA THR A 97 -5.61 -0.38 9.37
C THR A 97 -5.72 -1.81 9.89
N GLU A 98 -6.86 -2.47 9.68
CA GLU A 98 -7.07 -3.86 10.04
C GLU A 98 -6.11 -4.80 9.31
N VAL A 99 -5.96 -4.62 7.99
CA VAL A 99 -4.98 -5.34 7.17
C VAL A 99 -3.59 -5.22 7.78
N CYS A 100 -3.13 -4.00 8.04
CA CYS A 100 -1.77 -3.73 8.50
C CYS A 100 -1.50 -4.29 9.90
N ASN A 101 -2.54 -4.44 10.74
CA ASN A 101 -2.44 -5.03 12.07
C ASN A 101 -2.40 -6.56 12.05
N ASN A 102 -2.93 -7.18 10.99
CA ASN A 102 -3.03 -8.63 10.84
C ASN A 102 -2.13 -9.20 9.72
N LEU A 103 -1.03 -8.50 9.38
CA LEU A 103 -0.08 -8.98 8.39
C LEU A 103 0.63 -10.25 8.89
N ASN A 104 0.84 -11.20 7.98
CA ASN A 104 1.69 -12.37 8.16
C ASN A 104 2.75 -12.44 7.04
N SER A 105 3.69 -13.38 7.14
CA SER A 105 4.79 -13.51 6.16
C SER A 105 4.32 -13.85 4.75
N GLU A 106 3.20 -14.56 4.60
CA GLU A 106 2.66 -14.98 3.30
C GLU A 106 2.02 -13.82 2.55
N VAL A 107 1.30 -12.94 3.26
CA VAL A 107 0.54 -11.85 2.65
C VAL A 107 1.30 -10.53 2.55
N LEU A 108 2.38 -10.37 3.33
CA LEU A 108 3.16 -9.13 3.38
C LEU A 108 3.67 -8.70 2.00
N SER A 109 4.11 -9.65 1.17
CA SER A 109 4.61 -9.37 -0.17
C SER A 109 3.55 -8.73 -1.07
N HIS A 110 2.30 -9.20 -1.00
CA HIS A 110 1.17 -8.69 -1.79
C HIS A 110 0.80 -7.27 -1.39
N TRP A 111 0.74 -6.98 -0.09
CA TRP A 111 0.44 -5.63 0.41
C TRP A 111 1.60 -4.66 0.19
N ASN A 112 2.85 -5.13 0.30
CA ASN A 112 4.01 -4.32 -0.05
C ASN A 112 4.00 -3.92 -1.54
N ALA A 113 3.70 -4.86 -2.43
CA ALA A 113 3.52 -4.57 -3.85
C ALA A 113 2.35 -3.59 -4.09
N CYS A 114 1.25 -3.75 -3.37
CA CYS A 114 0.11 -2.84 -3.42
C CYS A 114 0.51 -1.39 -3.09
N VAL A 115 1.21 -1.17 -1.97
CA VAL A 115 1.71 0.16 -1.56
C VAL A 115 2.70 0.71 -2.58
N PHE A 116 3.65 -0.12 -3.05
CA PHE A 116 4.58 0.25 -4.12
C PHE A 116 3.83 0.82 -5.34
N TYR A 117 2.76 0.16 -5.77
CA TYR A 117 1.98 0.59 -6.94
C TYR A 117 1.21 1.89 -6.74
N MET A 118 0.73 2.15 -5.53
CA MET A 118 0.08 3.43 -5.21
C MET A 118 1.04 4.61 -5.35
N ILE A 119 2.33 4.38 -5.15
CA ILE A 119 3.36 5.42 -4.98
C ILE A 119 4.26 5.58 -6.21
N ILE A 120 4.57 4.49 -6.90
CA ILE A 120 5.54 4.49 -8.00
C ILE A 120 5.12 5.42 -9.15
N ASN A 121 6.05 6.27 -9.60
CA ASN A 121 5.83 7.25 -10.67
C ASN A 121 4.61 8.19 -10.45
N LYS A 122 4.24 8.44 -9.19
CA LYS A 122 3.19 9.41 -8.83
C LYS A 122 3.78 10.70 -8.25
N ASP A 123 2.95 11.74 -8.25
CA ASP A 123 3.23 12.99 -7.54
C ASP A 123 2.82 12.82 -6.07
N PRO A 124 3.74 13.03 -5.09
CA PRO A 124 3.44 12.86 -3.68
C PRO A 124 2.29 13.75 -3.20
N ARG A 125 2.08 14.93 -3.81
CA ARG A 125 0.98 15.84 -3.45
C ARG A 125 -0.38 15.24 -3.75
N ARG A 126 -0.47 14.41 -4.80
CA ARG A 126 -1.71 13.68 -5.14
C ARG A 126 -1.89 12.41 -4.33
N MET A 127 -0.79 11.85 -3.82
CA MET A 127 -0.78 10.65 -2.99
C MET A 127 -0.64 11.00 -1.49
N PHE A 128 -0.95 12.25 -1.11
CA PHE A 128 -0.75 12.71 0.28
C PHE A 128 -1.52 11.86 1.29
N ARG A 129 -2.69 11.33 0.93
CA ARG A 129 -3.49 10.46 1.80
C ARG A 129 -2.83 9.12 2.05
N VAL A 130 -2.18 8.54 1.03
CA VAL A 130 -1.38 7.32 1.17
C VAL A 130 -0.18 7.60 2.07
N ILE A 131 0.52 8.70 1.83
CA ILE A 131 1.67 9.11 2.65
C ILE A 131 1.24 9.31 4.11
N HIS A 132 0.15 10.05 4.33
CA HIS A 132 -0.40 10.30 5.65
C HIS A 132 -0.78 8.99 6.34
N PHE A 133 -1.48 8.08 5.66
CA PHE A 133 -1.79 6.75 6.19
C PHE A 133 -0.52 5.98 6.60
N LEU A 134 0.51 5.94 5.74
CA LEU A 134 1.78 5.30 6.10
C LEU A 134 2.46 5.96 7.32
N CYS A 135 2.37 7.29 7.46
CA CYS A 135 2.88 7.99 8.64
C CYS A 135 2.06 7.64 9.91
N THR A 136 0.75 7.42 9.79
CA THR A 136 -0.04 6.95 10.94
C THR A 136 0.37 5.56 11.42
N LEU A 137 0.89 4.71 10.52
CA LEU A 137 1.45 3.40 10.90
C LEU A 137 2.76 3.51 11.68
N ILE A 138 3.56 4.55 11.42
CA ILE A 138 4.79 4.85 12.18
C ILE A 138 4.45 5.27 13.61
N ASN A 139 3.48 6.16 13.75
CA ASN A 139 3.07 6.72 15.04
C ASN A 139 2.21 5.75 15.87
N ALA A 140 1.76 4.65 15.29
CA ALA A 140 1.00 3.64 16.01
C ALA A 140 1.89 3.00 17.09
N LYS A 141 1.41 2.98 18.34
CA LYS A 141 2.15 2.40 19.48
C LYS A 141 2.72 1.02 19.11
N SER A 142 3.95 0.77 19.56
CA SER A 142 4.65 -0.49 19.36
C SER A 142 3.70 -1.64 19.65
N THR A 143 3.39 -2.40 18.61
CA THR A 143 2.55 -3.58 18.76
C THR A 143 3.38 -4.62 19.49
N SER A 144 2.77 -5.38 20.42
CA SER A 144 3.48 -6.42 21.18
C SER A 144 4.19 -7.45 20.30
N ASN A 145 3.83 -7.52 19.01
CA ASN A 145 4.43 -8.37 18.02
C ASN A 145 5.50 -7.64 17.17
N THR A 146 6.76 -7.98 17.42
CA THR A 146 7.95 -7.58 16.65
C THR A 146 7.82 -7.80 15.14
N PHE A 147 7.13 -8.87 14.70
CA PHE A 147 6.93 -9.13 13.28
C PHE A 147 6.09 -8.03 12.63
N ASN A 148 4.99 -7.63 13.29
CA ASN A 148 4.09 -6.59 12.77
C ASN A 148 4.82 -5.24 12.68
N GLU A 149 5.70 -4.95 13.63
CA GLU A 149 6.56 -3.76 13.57
C GLU A 149 7.51 -3.80 12.35
N SER A 150 8.22 -4.91 12.14
CA SER A 150 9.06 -5.09 10.95
C SER A 150 8.27 -5.03 9.64
N ALA A 151 7.05 -5.60 9.61
CA ALA A 151 6.15 -5.57 8.47
C ALA A 151 5.67 -4.15 8.14
N ARG A 152 5.35 -3.31 9.14
CA ARG A 152 5.03 -1.90 8.92
C ARG A 152 6.19 -1.14 8.32
N TRP A 153 7.40 -1.34 8.85
CA TRP A 153 8.62 -0.74 8.29
C TRP A 153 8.85 -1.16 6.83
N CYS A 154 8.60 -2.43 6.49
CA CYS A 154 8.62 -2.88 5.10
C CYS A 154 7.66 -2.07 4.20
N LEU A 155 6.45 -1.74 4.66
CA LEU A 155 5.52 -0.91 3.90
C LEU A 155 6.03 0.54 3.78
N ILE A 156 6.54 1.11 4.86
CA ILE A 156 7.05 2.49 4.94
C ILE A 156 8.26 2.71 4.01
N GLN A 157 9.11 1.71 3.82
CA GLN A 157 10.24 1.77 2.87
C GLN A 157 9.82 2.16 1.45
N ASN A 158 8.57 1.94 1.04
CA ASN A 158 8.09 2.38 -0.27
C ASN A 158 8.05 3.92 -0.44
N LEU A 159 8.10 4.69 0.65
CA LEU A 159 8.23 6.15 0.60
C LEU A 159 9.52 6.60 -0.11
N ASP A 160 10.55 5.75 -0.14
CA ASP A 160 11.79 5.95 -0.91
C ASP A 160 11.53 6.34 -2.37
N LYS A 161 10.45 5.85 -3.00
CA LYS A 161 10.15 6.17 -4.40
C LYS A 161 9.79 7.65 -4.61
N PHE A 162 9.43 8.37 -3.56
CA PHE A 162 9.28 9.82 -3.64
C PHE A 162 10.62 10.57 -3.60
N HIS A 163 11.70 9.93 -3.17
CA HIS A 163 13.05 10.50 -3.05
C HIS A 163 13.00 11.83 -2.26
N TRP A 164 13.67 12.85 -2.76
CA TRP A 164 13.75 14.20 -2.18
C TRP A 164 12.43 14.98 -2.16
N ARG A 165 11.33 14.46 -2.74
CA ARG A 165 10.07 15.20 -2.93
C ARG A 165 9.20 15.31 -1.66
N ILE A 166 9.56 14.62 -0.58
CA ILE A 166 8.82 14.59 0.70
C ILE A 166 9.74 14.85 1.92
N PRO A 167 10.47 15.98 1.96
CA PRO A 167 11.50 16.21 2.98
C PRO A 167 10.93 16.24 4.41
N SER A 168 9.76 16.84 4.62
CA SER A 168 9.11 16.90 5.94
C SER A 168 8.80 15.51 6.50
N VAL A 169 8.32 14.61 5.64
CA VAL A 169 8.02 13.22 6.01
C VAL A 169 9.30 12.48 6.39
N TRP A 170 10.39 12.67 5.63
CA TRP A 170 11.68 12.07 5.99
C TRP A 170 12.18 12.54 7.34
N CYS A 171 12.04 13.82 7.69
CA CYS A 171 12.42 14.31 9.01
C CYS A 171 11.65 13.60 10.15
N GLU A 172 10.37 13.29 9.95
CA GLU A 172 9.57 12.53 10.93
C GLU A 172 10.00 11.06 10.98
N VAL A 173 10.19 10.44 9.82
CA VAL A 173 10.66 9.05 9.71
C VAL A 173 12.01 8.86 10.40
N TYR A 174 12.97 9.77 10.18
CA TYR A 174 14.30 9.68 10.78
C TYR A 174 14.30 9.77 12.30
N LYS A 175 13.40 10.56 12.90
CA LYS A 175 13.27 10.61 14.37
C LYS A 175 12.90 9.24 14.93
N HIS A 176 11.95 8.56 14.31
CA HIS A 176 11.52 7.23 14.71
C HIS A 176 12.58 6.16 14.44
N ILE A 177 13.28 6.25 13.31
CA ILE A 177 14.40 5.34 13.01
C ILE A 177 15.47 5.47 14.09
N ALA A 178 15.83 6.70 14.50
CA ALA A 178 16.85 6.93 15.52
C ALA A 178 16.52 6.25 16.86
N GLU A 179 15.26 6.25 17.27
CA GLU A 179 14.79 5.56 18.49
C GLU A 179 14.83 4.03 18.35
N LEU A 180 14.67 3.51 17.14
CA LEU A 180 14.63 2.07 16.85
C LEU A 180 15.99 1.45 16.50
N LEU A 181 17.05 2.26 16.37
CA LEU A 181 18.40 1.73 16.11
C LEU A 181 18.86 0.76 17.21
N ASP A 182 18.51 1.04 18.46
CA ASP A 182 18.81 0.20 19.62
C ASP A 182 17.75 -0.89 19.89
N HIS A 183 16.78 -1.06 18.98
CA HIS A 183 15.67 -2.01 19.17
C HIS A 183 16.19 -3.44 19.32
N SER A 184 15.65 -4.22 20.25
CA SER A 184 16.16 -5.56 20.63
C SER A 184 16.17 -6.56 19.48
N SER A 185 15.16 -6.51 18.60
CA SER A 185 15.03 -7.42 17.46
C SER A 185 15.89 -7.04 16.26
N LEU A 186 16.68 -8.01 15.77
CA LEU A 186 17.43 -7.89 14.53
C LEU A 186 16.51 -7.66 13.31
N SER A 187 15.34 -8.28 13.25
CA SER A 187 14.44 -8.15 12.09
C SER A 187 13.93 -6.73 11.87
N VAL A 188 13.78 -5.97 12.96
CA VAL A 188 13.40 -4.55 12.92
C VAL A 188 14.61 -3.72 12.51
N ARG A 189 15.76 -3.92 13.17
CA ARG A 189 17.01 -3.21 12.84
C ARG A 189 17.44 -3.37 11.38
N THR A 190 17.39 -4.59 10.83
CA THR A 190 17.72 -4.84 9.42
C THR A 190 16.71 -4.22 8.44
N ARG A 191 15.49 -3.90 8.90
CA ARG A 191 14.46 -3.25 8.05
C ARG A 191 14.56 -1.73 8.08
N ILE A 192 15.12 -1.14 9.11
CA ILE A 192 15.30 0.32 9.19
C ILE A 192 16.66 0.79 8.65
N ALA A 193 17.64 -0.12 8.58
CA ALA A 193 18.96 0.11 7.96
C ALA A 193 18.88 0.17 6.43
#